data_AF-A0A1G0XJQ0-F1
#
_entry.id   AF-A0A1G0XJQ0-F1
#
_cell.length_a   1.000
_cell.length_b   1.000
_cell.length_c   1.000
_cell.angle_alpha   90.00
_cell.angle_beta   90.00
_cell.angle_gamma   90.00
#
_symmetry.space_group_name_H-M   'P 1'
#
loop_
_entity.id
_entity.type
_entity.pdbx_description
1 polymer ?
#
loop_
_entity_poly.entity_id
_entity_poly.type
_entity_poly.pdbx_seq_one_letter_code
_entity_poly.pdbx_strand_id
1 'polypeptide(L)'
;MKSPIKYLLLLVLLGSIFGCNNPQPTALVEDEDPIEIEVITKNPSEPTTFGVDSTGLSENPVRFTNVITVAGIKQTFKGISLKTSFAQAAFFDKTKPVFGLSGKLIGYSTLTPGTIFFNNEEAKLRPFSVRYRVNKDTLLGLRYILHKRAGFGDPFDFDFNSKINFRYVPDISSAVSFDIATPPEIFLNYRLSGAKANKNLNLLLEWNAGFIKNFEILLSIIDEQRNIVFPLYKIKTVDDGKFKMPKKLLEELSARFDKIAFTLTRKFEKQQSNGTKELFVVSQSINSISVDIP
;
A
#
# COMPACT_ATOMS: atom_id res chain seq x y z
N MET A 1 6.49 38.14 -45.31
CA MET A 1 5.83 37.52 -44.14
C MET A 1 6.66 36.33 -43.69
N LYS A 2 7.44 36.45 -42.61
CA LYS A 2 8.26 35.36 -42.07
C LYS A 2 7.33 34.37 -41.38
N SER A 3 7.38 33.10 -41.82
CA SER A 3 6.38 32.08 -41.51
C SER A 3 6.21 31.83 -39.99
N PRO A 4 5.00 32.01 -39.42
CA PRO A 4 4.72 31.74 -38.00
C PRO A 4 4.90 30.26 -37.63
N ILE A 5 5.02 29.37 -38.61
CA ILE A 5 5.20 27.92 -38.43
C ILE A 5 6.54 27.59 -37.77
N LYS A 6 7.60 28.37 -38.02
CA LYS A 6 8.92 28.10 -37.41
C LYS A 6 8.93 28.33 -35.90
N TYR A 7 8.17 29.32 -35.42
CA TYR A 7 8.05 29.61 -33.99
C TYR A 7 7.14 28.61 -33.27
N LEU A 8 6.09 28.13 -33.94
CA LEU A 8 5.22 27.08 -33.41
C LEU A 8 5.99 25.76 -33.19
N LEU A 9 6.83 25.39 -34.16
CA LEU A 9 7.66 24.17 -34.09
C LEU A 9 8.70 24.26 -32.96
N LEU A 10 9.30 25.45 -32.76
CA LEU A 10 10.21 25.71 -31.65
C LEU A 10 9.50 25.59 -30.28
N LEU A 11 8.26 26.06 -30.19
CA LEU A 11 7.47 26.06 -28.95
C LEU A 11 6.99 24.64 -28.57
N VAL A 12 6.66 23.80 -29.57
CA VAL A 12 6.35 22.38 -29.36
C VAL A 12 7.60 21.58 -28.95
N LEU A 13 8.78 21.92 -29.50
CA LEU A 13 10.05 21.29 -29.11
C LEU A 13 10.44 21.67 -27.67
N LEU A 14 10.28 22.95 -27.29
CA LEU A 14 10.52 23.40 -25.92
C LEU A 14 9.54 22.77 -24.92
N GLY A 15 8.27 22.63 -25.30
CA GLY A 15 7.25 21.99 -24.46
C GLY A 15 7.50 20.50 -24.21
N SER A 16 8.17 19.80 -25.13
CA SER A 16 8.49 18.37 -24.97
C SER A 16 9.76 18.12 -24.14
N ILE A 17 10.74 19.03 -24.18
CA ILE A 17 11.97 18.93 -23.37
C ILE A 17 11.69 19.33 -21.91
N PHE A 18 10.84 20.32 -21.66
CA PHE A 18 10.47 20.76 -20.30
C PHE A 18 9.18 20.11 -19.75
N GLY A 19 8.49 19.28 -20.55
CA GLY A 19 7.16 18.76 -20.23
C GLY A 19 7.10 17.48 -19.40
N CYS A 20 8.23 16.93 -18.95
CA CYS A 20 8.26 15.67 -18.20
C CYS A 20 8.96 15.82 -16.85
N ASN A 21 8.37 16.63 -15.97
CA ASN A 21 8.69 16.58 -14.56
C ASN A 21 7.99 15.36 -13.95
N ASN A 22 8.63 14.19 -14.01
CA ASN A 22 8.44 13.23 -12.94
C ASN A 22 8.72 13.96 -11.63
N PRO A 23 7.85 13.91 -10.61
CA PRO A 23 8.09 14.64 -9.38
C PRO A 23 9.43 14.20 -8.80
N GLN A 24 10.41 15.11 -8.79
CA GLN A 24 11.68 14.87 -8.12
C GLN A 24 11.39 14.67 -6.62
N PRO A 25 12.09 13.73 -5.96
CA PRO A 25 12.02 13.60 -4.51
C PRO A 25 12.34 14.97 -3.90
N THR A 26 11.37 15.51 -3.15
CA THR A 26 11.56 16.80 -2.49
C THR A 26 12.41 16.53 -1.26
N ALA A 27 13.67 16.95 -1.29
CA ALA A 27 14.51 16.96 -0.09
C ALA A 27 13.85 17.91 0.93
N LEU A 28 13.46 17.39 2.08
CA LEU A 28 12.81 18.16 3.15
C LEU A 28 13.69 18.33 4.39
N VAL A 29 14.98 18.05 4.32
CA VAL A 29 15.89 18.16 5.47
C VAL A 29 17.23 18.78 5.06
N GLU A 30 17.51 19.99 5.56
CA GLU A 30 18.86 20.42 5.91
C GLU A 30 19.08 19.92 7.35
N ASP A 31 20.15 19.15 7.52
CA ASP A 31 20.70 18.58 8.75
C ASP A 31 19.92 17.42 9.45
N GLU A 32 20.64 16.29 9.53
CA GLU A 32 20.34 14.97 10.13
C GLU A 32 19.68 13.91 9.22
N ASP A 33 20.51 12.93 8.84
CA ASP A 33 20.31 11.68 8.08
C ASP A 33 19.32 11.71 6.88
N PRO A 34 19.75 11.27 5.67
CA PRO A 34 18.89 11.33 4.49
C PRO A 34 17.70 10.35 4.60
N ILE A 35 16.55 10.86 5.06
CA ILE A 35 15.27 10.15 5.02
C ILE A 35 14.69 10.31 3.61
N GLU A 36 14.46 9.20 2.90
CA GLU A 36 13.81 9.21 1.60
C GLU A 36 12.28 9.32 1.77
N ILE A 37 11.74 10.51 1.50
CA ILE A 37 10.30 10.78 1.52
C ILE A 37 9.78 10.83 0.08
N GLU A 38 8.91 9.89 -0.26
CA GLU A 38 8.15 9.88 -1.51
C GLU A 38 6.80 10.57 -1.28
N VAL A 39 6.54 11.66 -2.02
CA VAL A 39 5.25 12.34 -2.00
C VAL A 39 4.26 11.54 -2.84
N ILE A 40 3.25 10.96 -2.21
CA ILE A 40 2.20 10.21 -2.92
C ILE A 40 1.26 11.19 -3.62
N THR A 41 0.91 12.28 -2.94
CA THR A 41 0.04 13.34 -3.44
C THR A 41 0.08 14.55 -2.52
N LYS A 42 -0.05 15.75 -3.09
CA LYS A 42 -0.11 17.01 -2.35
C LYS A 42 -1.55 17.44 -2.04
N ASN A 43 -2.55 16.82 -2.67
CA ASN A 43 -3.94 17.27 -2.62
C ASN A 43 -4.93 16.10 -2.40
N PRO A 44 -5.72 16.12 -1.31
CA PRO A 44 -6.79 15.15 -1.05
C PRO A 44 -7.94 15.16 -2.06
N SER A 45 -7.98 16.15 -2.96
CA SER A 45 -8.95 16.23 -4.05
C SER A 45 -8.46 15.55 -5.35
N GLU A 46 -7.20 15.12 -5.42
CA GLU A 46 -6.63 14.48 -6.60
C GLU A 46 -6.77 12.95 -6.54
N PRO A 47 -7.22 12.29 -7.62
CA PRO A 47 -7.37 10.85 -7.65
C PRO A 47 -5.99 10.16 -7.62
N THR A 48 -5.63 9.58 -6.49
CA THR A 48 -4.43 8.75 -6.35
C THR A 48 -4.67 7.36 -6.95
N THR A 49 -3.71 6.90 -7.74
CA THR A 49 -3.67 5.53 -8.27
C THR A 49 -3.14 4.51 -7.27
N PHE A 50 -2.67 4.96 -6.10
CA PHE A 50 -2.24 4.11 -5.00
C PHE A 50 -3.41 3.89 -4.05
N GLY A 51 -4.27 2.94 -4.39
CA GLY A 51 -5.36 2.48 -3.54
C GLY A 51 -4.80 1.77 -2.32
N VAL A 52 -4.46 2.53 -1.28
CA VAL A 52 -4.26 2.01 0.06
C VAL A 52 -5.59 2.11 0.77
N ASP A 53 -6.14 0.99 1.24
CA ASP A 53 -7.37 1.03 2.02
C ASP A 53 -7.13 1.55 3.45
N SER A 54 -8.19 1.66 4.26
CA SER A 54 -8.06 2.10 5.66
C SER A 54 -7.27 1.12 6.54
N THR A 55 -6.96 -0.07 6.03
CA THR A 55 -6.14 -1.08 6.70
C THR A 55 -4.66 -0.97 6.34
N GLY A 56 -4.29 -0.09 5.40
CA GLY A 56 -2.92 0.05 4.94
C GLY A 56 -2.54 -0.88 3.79
N LEU A 57 -3.47 -1.71 3.31
CA LEU A 57 -3.18 -2.66 2.25
C LEU A 57 -3.15 -1.92 0.91
N SER A 58 -1.98 -1.91 0.27
CA SER A 58 -1.80 -1.37 -1.08
C SER A 58 -1.84 -2.50 -2.09
N GLU A 59 -2.86 -2.52 -2.94
CA GLU A 59 -2.93 -3.46 -4.07
C GLU A 59 -2.45 -2.74 -5.34
N ASN A 60 -1.20 -2.98 -5.75
CA ASN A 60 -0.77 -2.66 -7.12
C ASN A 60 -0.45 -3.93 -7.92
N PRO A 61 -1.48 -4.71 -8.28
CA PRO A 61 -1.33 -6.01 -8.95
C PRO A 61 -0.93 -5.89 -10.43
N VAL A 62 -0.96 -4.69 -11.01
CA VAL A 62 -0.98 -4.47 -12.46
C VAL A 62 0.30 -4.92 -13.17
N ARG A 63 1.42 -5.05 -12.45
CA ARG A 63 2.70 -5.45 -13.03
C ARG A 63 2.91 -6.97 -13.12
N PHE A 64 2.21 -7.77 -12.32
CA PHE A 64 2.54 -9.19 -12.13
C PHE A 64 1.48 -10.11 -12.73
N THR A 65 1.92 -11.23 -13.32
CA THR A 65 1.00 -12.25 -13.88
C THR A 65 0.27 -13.02 -12.79
N ASN A 66 0.91 -13.30 -11.65
CA ASN A 66 0.28 -14.02 -10.55
C ASN A 66 0.72 -13.37 -9.24
N VAL A 67 -0.24 -13.05 -8.38
CA VAL A 67 0.00 -12.36 -7.11
C VAL A 67 -0.58 -13.18 -5.98
N ILE A 68 0.24 -13.45 -4.97
CA ILE A 68 -0.18 -14.01 -3.69
C ILE A 68 0.18 -13.00 -2.60
N THR A 69 -0.81 -12.61 -1.80
CA THR A 69 -0.64 -11.64 -0.72
C THR A 69 -1.18 -12.23 0.57
N VAL A 70 -0.38 -12.24 1.62
CA VAL A 70 -0.80 -12.58 2.99
C VAL A 70 -0.44 -11.43 3.91
N ALA A 71 -1.35 -11.07 4.81
CA ALA A 71 -1.17 -9.93 5.71
C ALA A 71 -1.79 -10.17 7.09
N GLY A 72 -1.02 -9.85 8.12
CA GLY A 72 -1.50 -9.64 9.48
C GLY A 72 -1.57 -8.15 9.76
N ILE A 73 -2.76 -7.65 10.09
CA ILE A 73 -3.03 -6.23 10.24
C ILE A 73 -3.54 -5.94 11.65
N LYS A 74 -2.98 -4.91 12.27
CA LYS A 74 -3.43 -4.39 13.56
C LYS A 74 -3.80 -2.92 13.41
N GLN A 75 -5.03 -2.57 13.77
CA GLN A 75 -5.49 -1.19 13.78
C GLN A 75 -5.72 -0.78 15.23
N THR A 76 -4.98 0.20 15.71
CA THR A 76 -5.11 0.71 17.08
C THR A 76 -5.77 2.07 17.07
N PHE A 77 -6.92 2.19 17.76
CA PHE A 77 -7.66 3.43 17.90
C PHE A 77 -8.13 3.59 19.34
N LYS A 78 -7.76 4.71 19.98
CA LYS A 78 -8.14 5.04 21.37
C LYS A 78 -7.91 3.88 22.37
N GLY A 79 -6.78 3.20 22.24
CA GLY A 79 -6.39 2.07 23.11
C GLY A 79 -7.04 0.72 22.76
N ILE A 80 -7.93 0.66 21.77
CA ILE A 80 -8.53 -0.58 21.27
C ILE A 80 -7.77 -1.03 20.03
N SER A 81 -7.25 -2.25 20.03
CA SER A 81 -6.62 -2.86 18.86
C SER A 81 -7.53 -3.88 18.20
N LEU A 82 -7.86 -3.67 16.93
CA LEU A 82 -8.52 -4.63 16.06
C LEU A 82 -7.49 -5.40 15.26
N LYS A 83 -7.64 -6.73 15.21
CA LYS A 83 -6.79 -7.61 14.40
C LYS A 83 -7.54 -8.06 13.16
N THR A 84 -6.84 -8.09 12.04
CA THR A 84 -7.32 -8.63 10.77
C THR A 84 -6.28 -9.58 10.20
N SER A 85 -6.72 -10.75 9.76
CA SER A 85 -5.94 -11.73 9.01
C SER A 85 -6.47 -11.76 7.58
N PHE A 86 -5.58 -11.63 6.61
CA PHE A 86 -5.95 -11.55 5.20
C PHE A 86 -5.03 -12.41 4.35
N ALA A 87 -5.61 -13.18 3.44
CA ALA A 87 -4.87 -13.89 2.41
C ALA A 87 -5.62 -13.76 1.09
N GLN A 88 -4.90 -13.54 0.01
CA GLN A 88 -5.46 -13.58 -1.33
C GLN A 88 -4.49 -14.15 -2.34
N ALA A 89 -5.06 -14.68 -3.42
CA ALA A 89 -4.33 -15.00 -4.62
C ALA A 89 -5.15 -14.61 -5.85
N ALA A 90 -4.48 -14.02 -6.83
CA ALA A 90 -5.04 -13.65 -8.12
C ALA A 90 -4.09 -14.08 -9.24
N PHE A 91 -4.63 -14.80 -10.22
CA PHE A 91 -3.91 -15.23 -11.41
C PHE A 91 -4.43 -14.47 -12.60
N PHE A 92 -3.55 -13.81 -13.35
CA PHE A 92 -3.91 -12.90 -14.44
C PHE A 92 -3.61 -13.51 -15.81
N ASP A 93 -4.55 -13.33 -16.72
CA ASP A 93 -4.39 -13.66 -18.13
C ASP A 93 -3.85 -12.45 -18.90
N LYS A 94 -2.53 -12.42 -19.12
CA LYS A 94 -1.87 -11.34 -19.89
C LYS A 94 -2.38 -11.24 -21.34
N THR A 95 -3.10 -12.24 -21.86
CA THR A 95 -3.72 -12.18 -23.19
C THR A 95 -5.05 -11.43 -23.22
N LYS A 96 -5.65 -11.15 -22.04
CA LYS A 96 -6.94 -10.47 -21.90
C LYS A 96 -6.80 -9.15 -21.12
N PRO A 97 -6.17 -8.12 -21.72
CA PRO A 97 -6.06 -6.81 -21.10
C PRO A 97 -7.43 -6.16 -20.91
N VAL A 98 -7.58 -5.46 -19.78
CA VAL A 98 -8.75 -4.66 -19.45
C VAL A 98 -8.37 -3.19 -19.56
N PHE A 99 -9.06 -2.45 -20.44
CA PHE A 99 -8.81 -1.04 -20.70
C PHE A 99 -9.89 -0.14 -20.11
N GLY A 100 -9.48 1.03 -19.66
CA GLY A 100 -10.41 2.08 -19.26
C GLY A 100 -10.99 2.82 -20.46
N LEU A 101 -11.98 3.67 -20.20
CA LEU A 101 -12.63 4.51 -21.23
C LEU A 101 -11.66 5.42 -22.00
N SER A 102 -10.48 5.71 -21.45
CA SER A 102 -9.44 6.51 -22.11
C SER A 102 -8.44 5.68 -22.91
N GLY A 103 -8.69 4.37 -23.11
CA GLY A 103 -7.76 3.44 -23.75
C GLY A 103 -6.54 3.07 -22.90
N LYS A 104 -6.45 3.56 -21.65
CA LYS A 104 -5.36 3.23 -20.74
C LYS A 104 -5.56 1.81 -20.18
N LEU A 105 -4.50 1.00 -20.18
CA LEU A 105 -4.50 -0.31 -19.53
C LEU A 105 -4.77 -0.15 -18.03
N ILE A 106 -5.82 -0.81 -17.54
CA ILE A 106 -6.18 -0.87 -16.12
C ILE A 106 -5.55 -2.10 -15.48
N GLY A 107 -5.53 -3.21 -16.19
CA GLY A 107 -5.01 -4.48 -15.71
C GLY A 107 -5.33 -5.60 -16.70
N TYR A 108 -5.36 -6.82 -16.19
CA TYR A 108 -5.66 -8.01 -16.98
C TYR A 108 -6.82 -8.77 -16.34
N SER A 109 -7.56 -9.51 -17.14
CA SER A 109 -8.61 -10.40 -16.63
C SER A 109 -7.97 -11.51 -15.80
N THR A 110 -8.68 -11.96 -14.77
CA THR A 110 -8.22 -13.02 -13.87
C THR A 110 -8.71 -14.41 -14.33
N LEU A 111 -8.03 -15.44 -13.86
CA LEU A 111 -8.31 -16.86 -14.11
C LEU A 111 -8.59 -17.58 -12.78
N THR A 112 -9.44 -18.59 -12.83
CA THR A 112 -9.71 -19.50 -11.70
C THR A 112 -9.32 -20.94 -12.03
N PRO A 113 -8.01 -21.27 -11.97
CA PRO A 113 -7.49 -22.52 -12.55
C PRO A 113 -7.53 -23.74 -11.61
N GLY A 114 -8.22 -23.65 -10.46
CA GLY A 114 -8.34 -24.75 -9.49
C GLY A 114 -8.72 -24.27 -8.09
N THR A 115 -8.26 -24.98 -7.06
CA THR A 115 -8.52 -24.65 -5.65
C THR A 115 -7.25 -24.15 -4.96
N ILE A 116 -7.39 -23.15 -4.08
CA ILE A 116 -6.28 -22.59 -3.29
C ILE A 116 -6.54 -22.78 -1.81
N PHE A 117 -5.49 -23.11 -1.08
CA PHE A 117 -5.46 -23.17 0.37
C PHE A 117 -4.36 -22.28 0.92
N PHE A 118 -4.65 -21.60 2.03
CA PHE A 118 -3.65 -21.01 2.91
C PHE A 118 -3.71 -21.75 4.24
N ASN A 119 -2.59 -22.36 4.61
CA ASN A 119 -2.55 -23.44 5.60
C ASN A 119 -3.53 -24.55 5.19
N ASN A 120 -4.44 -24.92 6.08
CA ASN A 120 -5.47 -25.92 5.82
C ASN A 120 -6.81 -25.32 5.38
N GLU A 121 -6.89 -24.00 5.21
CA GLU A 121 -8.13 -23.29 4.92
C GLU A 121 -8.30 -23.03 3.43
N GLU A 122 -9.44 -23.44 2.88
CA GLU A 122 -9.78 -23.23 1.47
C GLU A 122 -10.21 -21.78 1.21
N ALA A 123 -9.52 -21.11 0.29
CA ALA A 123 -9.80 -19.74 -0.08
C ALA A 123 -11.04 -19.63 -0.97
N LYS A 124 -11.94 -18.69 -0.64
CA LYS A 124 -13.20 -18.49 -1.36
C LYS A 124 -13.00 -17.62 -2.59
N LEU A 125 -13.74 -17.90 -3.65
CA LEU A 125 -13.79 -17.03 -4.82
C LEU A 125 -14.66 -15.80 -4.55
N ARG A 126 -14.12 -14.62 -4.86
CA ARG A 126 -14.81 -13.32 -4.77
C ARG A 126 -14.49 -12.44 -5.97
N PRO A 127 -15.40 -11.54 -6.39
CA PRO A 127 -15.14 -10.55 -7.41
C PRO A 127 -13.87 -9.75 -7.10
N PHE A 128 -13.01 -9.61 -8.10
CA PHE A 128 -11.82 -8.78 -8.03
C PHE A 128 -12.01 -7.54 -8.88
N SER A 129 -12.24 -6.41 -8.20
CA SER A 129 -12.45 -5.12 -8.84
C SER A 129 -11.35 -4.17 -8.42
N VAL A 130 -10.86 -3.39 -9.39
CA VAL A 130 -9.92 -2.29 -9.13
C VAL A 130 -10.62 -0.97 -9.29
N ARG A 131 -10.35 -0.04 -8.37
CA ARG A 131 -10.94 1.30 -8.42
C ARG A 131 -10.24 2.11 -9.51
N TYR A 132 -11.01 2.53 -10.51
CA TYR A 132 -10.55 3.34 -11.63
C TYR A 132 -11.30 4.69 -11.62
N ARG A 133 -10.62 5.74 -11.13
CA ARG A 133 -11.20 7.07 -10.79
C ARG A 133 -12.11 7.02 -9.55
N VAL A 134 -12.46 8.20 -9.04
CA VAL A 134 -13.10 8.43 -7.72
C VAL A 134 -14.36 7.55 -7.50
N ASN A 135 -15.14 7.24 -8.54
CA ASN A 135 -16.45 6.58 -8.40
C ASN A 135 -16.70 5.40 -9.34
N LYS A 136 -15.68 4.78 -9.95
CA LYS A 136 -15.92 3.65 -10.87
C LYS A 136 -15.00 2.48 -10.61
N ASP A 137 -15.60 1.36 -10.22
CA ASP A 137 -14.90 0.10 -10.12
C ASP A 137 -14.85 -0.59 -11.48
N THR A 138 -13.70 -1.17 -11.81
CA THR A 138 -13.51 -2.01 -12.99
C THR A 138 -13.29 -3.44 -12.53
N LEU A 139 -14.22 -4.32 -12.90
CA LEU A 139 -14.13 -5.75 -12.59
C LEU A 139 -13.04 -6.40 -13.45
N LEU A 140 -12.06 -7.02 -12.80
CA LEU A 140 -11.00 -7.83 -13.43
C LEU A 140 -11.32 -9.32 -13.40
N GLY A 141 -12.38 -9.75 -12.71
CA GLY A 141 -12.85 -11.13 -12.67
C GLY A 141 -12.97 -11.65 -11.23
N LEU A 142 -12.35 -12.78 -10.90
CA LEU A 142 -12.39 -13.41 -9.58
C LEU A 142 -11.00 -13.51 -8.97
N ARG A 143 -10.93 -13.44 -7.64
CA ARG A 143 -9.76 -13.77 -6.83
C ARG A 143 -10.12 -14.76 -5.73
N TYR A 144 -9.12 -15.48 -5.25
CA TYR A 144 -9.22 -16.30 -4.05
C TYR A 144 -8.91 -15.44 -2.84
N ILE A 145 -9.74 -15.52 -1.79
CA ILE A 145 -9.58 -14.70 -0.60
C ILE A 145 -10.00 -15.47 0.67
N LEU A 146 -9.24 -15.23 1.74
CA LEU A 146 -9.61 -15.49 3.12
C LEU A 146 -9.49 -14.18 3.89
N HIS A 147 -10.51 -13.86 4.68
CA HIS A 147 -10.53 -12.63 5.45
C HIS A 147 -11.22 -12.85 6.80
N LYS A 148 -10.48 -12.55 7.86
CA LYS A 148 -10.96 -12.59 9.25
C LYS A 148 -10.68 -11.24 9.89
N ARG A 149 -11.71 -10.59 10.45
CA ARG A 149 -11.60 -9.31 11.14
C ARG A 149 -12.24 -9.39 12.51
N ALA A 150 -11.49 -9.03 13.55
CA ALA A 150 -11.95 -9.01 14.93
C ALA A 150 -12.62 -10.33 15.38
N GLY A 151 -12.11 -11.48 14.91
CA GLY A 151 -12.65 -12.80 15.21
C GLY A 151 -13.79 -13.27 14.30
N PHE A 152 -14.34 -12.41 13.44
CA PHE A 152 -15.41 -12.75 12.51
C PHE A 152 -14.87 -12.96 11.09
N GLY A 153 -15.42 -13.93 10.36
CA GLY A 153 -15.08 -14.20 8.96
C GLY A 153 -14.56 -15.62 8.76
N ASP A 154 -13.61 -15.77 7.86
CA ASP A 154 -13.01 -17.06 7.56
C ASP A 154 -12.13 -17.56 8.73
N PRO A 155 -12.00 -18.88 8.95
CA PRO A 155 -11.17 -19.47 10.01
C PRO A 155 -9.65 -19.37 9.74
N PHE A 156 -9.20 -18.28 9.11
CA PHE A 156 -7.81 -18.04 8.77
C PHE A 156 -7.17 -17.07 9.78
N ASP A 157 -6.05 -17.50 10.37
CA ASP A 157 -5.24 -16.65 11.23
C ASP A 157 -3.84 -16.43 10.62
N PHE A 158 -3.39 -15.18 10.66
CA PHE A 158 -2.05 -14.81 10.23
C PHE A 158 -1.10 -14.93 11.42
N ASP A 159 -0.19 -15.90 11.35
CA ASP A 159 0.86 -16.08 12.36
C ASP A 159 2.09 -15.23 12.02
N PHE A 160 2.45 -14.31 12.90
CA PHE A 160 3.65 -13.48 12.75
C PHE A 160 4.93 -14.28 13.03
N ASN A 161 6.04 -13.88 12.40
CA ASN A 161 7.36 -14.51 12.56
C ASN A 161 7.35 -16.04 12.41
N SER A 162 6.61 -16.52 11.43
CA SER A 162 6.32 -17.93 11.18
C SER A 162 6.29 -18.17 9.67
N LYS A 163 5.43 -19.09 9.22
CA LYS A 163 5.19 -19.41 7.83
C LYS A 163 3.73 -19.76 7.59
N ILE A 164 3.24 -19.42 6.41
CA ILE A 164 1.93 -19.84 5.90
C ILE A 164 2.18 -20.86 4.79
N ASN A 165 1.58 -22.04 4.90
CA ASN A 165 1.67 -23.05 3.85
C ASN A 165 0.70 -22.67 2.72
N PHE A 166 1.21 -22.28 1.57
CA PHE A 166 0.38 -22.06 0.38
C PHE A 166 0.28 -23.38 -0.39
N ARG A 167 -0.94 -23.77 -0.75
CA ARG A 167 -1.18 -24.96 -1.58
C ARG A 167 -2.18 -24.65 -2.67
N TYR A 168 -1.79 -24.95 -3.91
CA TYR A 168 -2.62 -24.82 -5.10
C TYR A 168 -2.88 -26.20 -5.68
N VAL A 169 -4.16 -26.53 -5.89
CA VAL A 169 -4.63 -27.79 -6.47
C VAL A 169 -5.29 -27.46 -7.83
N PRO A 170 -4.52 -27.54 -8.94
CA PRO A 170 -5.05 -27.31 -10.28
C PRO A 170 -6.02 -28.42 -10.72
N ASP A 171 -6.96 -28.08 -11.61
CA ASP A 171 -7.96 -29.04 -12.10
C ASP A 171 -7.35 -30.19 -12.93
N ILE A 172 -6.23 -29.95 -13.62
CA ILE A 172 -5.67 -30.85 -14.65
C ILE A 172 -4.22 -31.26 -14.35
N SER A 173 -3.64 -30.90 -13.19
CA SER A 173 -2.24 -31.23 -12.89
C SER A 173 -1.98 -31.48 -11.40
N SER A 174 -0.75 -31.84 -11.06
CA SER A 174 -0.36 -32.08 -9.66
C SER A 174 -0.43 -30.81 -8.83
N ALA A 175 -0.77 -30.97 -7.55
CA ALA A 175 -0.76 -29.88 -6.59
C ALA A 175 0.65 -29.31 -6.39
N VAL A 176 0.73 -27.99 -6.21
CA VAL A 176 1.96 -27.27 -5.89
C VAL A 176 1.80 -26.68 -4.49
N SER A 177 2.83 -26.81 -3.65
CA SER A 177 2.84 -26.19 -2.33
C SER A 177 4.21 -25.61 -1.99
N PHE A 178 4.20 -24.54 -1.20
CA PHE A 178 5.40 -23.92 -0.65
C PHE A 178 5.05 -23.06 0.56
N ASP A 179 6.05 -22.81 1.40
CA ASP A 179 5.90 -21.98 2.59
C ASP A 179 6.17 -20.51 2.26
N ILE A 180 5.31 -19.62 2.78
CA ILE A 180 5.44 -18.17 2.74
C ILE A 180 5.89 -17.70 4.11
N ALA A 181 7.14 -17.24 4.25
CA ALA A 181 7.62 -16.67 5.50
C ALA A 181 6.81 -15.42 5.89
N THR A 182 6.53 -15.25 7.18
CA THR A 182 5.80 -14.08 7.69
C THR A 182 6.69 -13.18 8.54
N PRO A 183 6.60 -11.85 8.37
CA PRO A 183 7.40 -10.91 9.14
C PRO A 183 6.98 -10.86 10.63
N PRO A 184 7.87 -10.41 11.52
CA PRO A 184 7.53 -10.17 12.93
C PRO A 184 6.45 -9.10 13.13
N GLU A 185 5.58 -9.28 14.13
CA GLU A 185 4.52 -8.32 14.48
C GLU A 185 5.11 -6.94 14.80
N ILE A 186 4.44 -5.89 14.35
CA ILE A 186 4.76 -4.51 14.69
C ILE A 186 3.90 -4.07 15.88
N PHE A 187 4.54 -3.64 16.96
CA PHE A 187 3.92 -3.01 18.12
C PHE A 187 4.20 -1.51 18.07
N LEU A 188 3.31 -0.77 17.41
CA LEU A 188 3.43 0.67 17.22
C LEU A 188 2.82 1.44 18.40
N ASN A 189 3.58 2.39 18.93
CA ASN A 189 3.17 3.41 19.88
C ASN A 189 3.57 4.80 19.37
N TYR A 190 2.98 5.84 19.97
CA TYR A 190 3.41 7.22 19.71
C TYR A 190 3.45 8.04 21.00
N ARG A 191 4.30 9.07 21.00
CA ARG A 191 4.34 10.13 22.00
C ARG A 191 4.15 11.46 21.31
N LEU A 192 3.09 12.16 21.67
CA LEU A 192 2.81 13.52 21.22
C LEU A 192 2.99 14.47 22.40
N SER A 193 3.79 15.50 22.22
CA SER A 193 4.02 16.54 23.23
C SER A 193 3.97 17.93 22.62
N GLY A 194 3.73 18.94 23.46
CA GLY A 194 3.49 20.32 23.02
C GLY A 194 2.03 20.60 22.70
N ALA A 195 1.77 21.76 22.10
CA ALA A 195 0.43 22.20 21.70
C ALA A 195 0.50 22.96 20.38
N LYS A 196 -0.52 22.81 19.52
CA LYS A 196 -0.64 23.56 18.25
C LYS A 196 -0.56 25.07 18.45
N ALA A 197 -1.21 25.59 19.48
CA ALA A 197 -1.20 27.01 19.83
C ALA A 197 0.22 27.56 20.10
N ASN A 198 1.12 26.72 20.62
CA ASN A 198 2.47 27.11 21.03
C ASN A 198 3.53 26.81 19.95
N LYS A 199 3.15 26.28 18.79
CA LYS A 199 4.07 25.90 17.68
C LYS A 199 5.27 25.06 18.15
N ASN A 200 5.01 24.14 19.08
CA ASN A 200 6.02 23.30 19.71
C ASN A 200 5.60 21.82 19.73
N LEU A 201 4.71 21.43 18.82
CA LEU A 201 4.32 20.03 18.66
C LEU A 201 5.53 19.18 18.30
N ASN A 202 5.66 18.04 18.99
CA ASN A 202 6.65 17.02 18.71
C ASN A 202 5.95 15.66 18.70
N LEU A 203 6.20 14.88 17.65
CA LEU A 203 5.66 13.54 17.52
C LEU A 203 6.79 12.53 17.33
N LEU A 204 6.84 11.55 18.22
CA LEU A 204 7.74 10.41 18.15
C LEU A 204 6.91 9.15 17.98
N LEU A 205 7.18 8.38 16.94
CA LEU A 205 6.70 7.02 16.79
C LEU A 205 7.75 6.05 17.34
N GLU A 206 7.30 5.03 18.05
CA GLU A 206 8.15 3.98 18.61
C GLU A 206 7.57 2.61 18.26
N TRP A 207 8.42 1.67 17.87
CA TRP A 207 8.03 0.29 17.62
C TRP A 207 9.14 -0.69 18.01
N ASN A 208 8.80 -1.98 18.12
CA ASN A 208 9.79 -3.03 18.34
C ASN A 208 10.65 -3.19 17.09
N ALA A 209 11.93 -2.80 17.10
CA ALA A 209 12.82 -2.91 15.92
C ALA A 209 12.89 -4.35 15.39
N GLY A 210 12.81 -4.51 14.06
CA GLY A 210 12.92 -5.79 13.36
C GLY A 210 14.08 -5.85 12.37
N PHE A 211 14.72 -4.71 12.07
CA PHE A 211 15.82 -4.59 11.12
C PHE A 211 15.53 -5.21 9.73
N ILE A 212 14.27 -5.15 9.30
CA ILE A 212 13.84 -5.64 7.99
C ILE A 212 14.16 -4.61 6.90
N LYS A 213 14.69 -5.07 5.75
CA LYS A 213 15.05 -4.20 4.62
C LYS A 213 13.86 -3.45 4.01
N ASN A 214 12.72 -4.13 3.88
CA ASN A 214 11.51 -3.58 3.26
C ASN A 214 10.55 -3.13 4.36
N PHE A 215 10.89 -2.00 4.98
CA PHE A 215 10.08 -1.33 5.99
C PHE A 215 9.63 0.03 5.50
N GLU A 216 8.36 0.34 5.71
CA GLU A 216 7.74 1.55 5.16
C GLU A 216 6.79 2.16 6.19
N ILE A 217 6.82 3.49 6.30
CA ILE A 217 5.84 4.27 7.06
C ILE A 217 4.98 5.04 6.06
N LEU A 218 3.68 4.80 6.10
CA LEU A 218 2.70 5.59 5.37
C LEU A 218 2.08 6.62 6.32
N LEU A 219 2.26 7.89 6.00
CA LEU A 219 1.62 9.01 6.69
C LEU A 219 0.37 9.40 5.90
N SER A 220 -0.77 9.34 6.59
CA SER A 220 -2.09 9.66 6.07
C SER A 220 -2.76 10.74 6.91
N ILE A 221 -3.71 11.46 6.30
CA ILE A 221 -4.66 12.31 7.03
C ILE A 221 -5.99 11.57 7.17
N ILE A 222 -6.73 11.90 8.22
CA ILE A 222 -8.09 11.40 8.41
C ILE A 222 -9.04 12.59 8.28
N ASP A 223 -9.88 12.54 7.27
CA ASP A 223 -11.00 13.46 7.12
C ASP A 223 -12.23 12.83 7.76
N GLU A 224 -12.58 13.30 8.95
CA GLU A 224 -13.73 12.77 9.71
C GLU A 224 -15.07 13.06 9.03
N GLN A 225 -15.19 14.18 8.32
CA GLN A 225 -16.45 14.56 7.65
C GLN A 225 -16.78 13.58 6.52
N ARG A 226 -15.76 13.13 5.80
CA ARG A 226 -15.91 12.17 4.69
C ARG A 226 -15.68 10.72 5.12
N ASN A 227 -15.21 10.49 6.34
CA ASN A 227 -14.75 9.18 6.83
C ASN A 227 -13.71 8.54 5.88
N ILE A 228 -12.77 9.35 5.40
CA ILE A 228 -11.73 8.93 4.45
C ILE A 228 -10.36 9.03 5.12
N VAL A 229 -9.57 7.96 5.00
CA VAL A 229 -8.13 7.99 5.26
C VAL A 229 -7.44 8.26 3.93
N PHE A 230 -6.64 9.32 3.87
CA PHE A 230 -5.97 9.72 2.64
C PHE A 230 -4.44 9.72 2.79
N PRO A 231 -3.72 8.87 2.05
CA PRO A 231 -2.26 8.79 2.15
C PRO A 231 -1.59 10.02 1.54
N LEU A 232 -0.66 10.63 2.27
CA LEU A 232 0.08 11.82 1.82
C LEU A 232 1.53 11.47 1.46
N TYR A 233 2.22 10.79 2.37
CA TYR A 233 3.65 10.53 2.23
C TYR A 233 3.95 9.06 2.49
N LYS A 234 4.81 8.51 1.65
CA LYS A 234 5.50 7.24 1.91
C LYS A 234 6.91 7.57 2.37
N ILE A 235 7.24 7.14 3.56
CA ILE A 235 8.56 7.37 4.17
C ILE A 235 9.27 6.03 4.18
N LYS A 236 10.39 5.96 3.45
CA LYS A 236 11.29 4.81 3.52
C LYS A 236 12.30 5.09 4.62
N THR A 237 12.35 4.21 5.60
CA THR A 237 13.27 4.31 6.74
C THR A 237 13.73 2.92 7.14
N VAL A 238 14.78 2.86 7.95
CA VAL A 238 15.23 1.63 8.58
C VAL A 238 14.23 1.18 9.64
N ASP A 239 14.09 -0.13 9.82
CA ASP A 239 13.28 -0.74 10.89
C ASP A 239 14.05 -0.77 12.22
N ASP A 240 14.41 0.42 12.72
CA ASP A 240 15.26 0.64 13.90
C ASP A 240 14.47 0.90 15.20
N GLY A 241 13.13 0.97 15.11
CA GLY A 241 12.24 1.11 16.24
C GLY A 241 11.80 2.54 16.56
N LYS A 242 12.23 3.56 15.82
CA LYS A 242 11.86 4.95 16.11
C LYS A 242 11.76 5.83 14.88
N PHE A 243 10.80 6.75 14.90
CA PHE A 243 10.70 7.80 13.89
C PHE A 243 10.26 9.10 14.54
N LYS A 244 11.13 10.10 14.49
CA LYS A 244 10.80 11.46 14.93
C LYS A 244 10.28 12.24 13.73
N MET A 245 9.05 12.73 13.83
CA MET A 245 8.45 13.50 12.75
C MET A 245 9.16 14.85 12.59
N PRO A 246 9.56 15.24 11.36
CA PRO A 246 10.13 16.56 11.12
C PRO A 246 9.16 17.67 11.57
N LYS A 247 9.65 18.61 12.38
CA LYS A 247 8.84 19.65 13.02
C LYS A 247 8.04 20.46 11.98
N LYS A 248 8.69 20.87 10.89
CA LYS A 248 8.07 21.61 9.79
C LYS A 248 6.89 20.85 9.16
N LEU A 249 7.06 19.56 8.92
CA LEU A 249 6.00 18.72 8.35
C LEU A 249 4.81 18.59 9.31
N LEU A 250 5.08 18.41 10.61
CA LEU A 250 4.03 18.33 11.63
C LEU A 250 3.27 19.66 11.76
N GLU A 251 3.97 20.80 11.69
CA GLU A 251 3.34 22.13 11.70
C GLU A 251 2.47 22.37 10.46
N GLU A 252 2.96 22.02 9.26
CA GLU A 252 2.20 22.14 8.02
C GLU A 252 0.91 21.29 8.02
N LEU A 253 0.98 20.07 8.56
CA LEU A 253 -0.17 19.18 8.64
C LEU A 253 -1.15 19.60 9.74
N SER A 254 -0.65 19.92 10.93
CA SER A 254 -1.49 20.37 12.05
C SER A 254 -2.21 21.67 11.77
N ALA A 255 -1.69 22.54 10.90
CA ALA A 255 -2.38 23.75 10.47
C ALA A 255 -3.67 23.46 9.69
N ARG A 256 -3.77 22.30 9.04
CA ARG A 256 -4.86 21.96 8.10
C ARG A 256 -5.73 20.80 8.55
N PHE A 257 -5.22 19.93 9.42
CA PHE A 257 -5.86 18.69 9.81
C PHE A 257 -5.75 18.48 11.31
N ASP A 258 -6.83 17.99 11.91
CA ASP A 258 -6.89 17.72 13.36
C ASP A 258 -6.52 16.26 13.68
N LYS A 259 -6.44 15.39 12.66
CA LYS A 259 -6.09 13.98 12.81
C LYS A 259 -5.21 13.49 11.68
N ILE A 260 -4.14 12.80 12.08
CA ILE A 260 -3.24 12.08 11.17
C ILE A 260 -3.21 10.60 11.55
N ALA A 261 -2.79 9.76 10.62
CA ALA A 261 -2.61 8.34 10.85
C ALA A 261 -1.26 7.88 10.30
N PHE A 262 -0.64 6.96 11.02
CA PHE A 262 0.58 6.29 10.60
C PHE A 262 0.27 4.83 10.38
N THR A 263 0.73 4.29 9.26
CA THR A 263 0.69 2.86 8.99
C THR A 263 2.10 2.37 8.72
N LEU A 264 2.60 1.54 9.62
CA LEU A 264 3.89 0.88 9.49
C LEU A 264 3.69 -0.46 8.81
N THR A 265 4.55 -0.79 7.85
CA THR A 265 4.51 -2.07 7.16
C THR A 265 5.90 -2.70 7.09
N ARG A 266 6.00 -3.96 7.54
CA ARG A 266 7.11 -4.87 7.23
C ARG A 266 6.70 -5.78 6.10
N LYS A 267 7.57 -5.96 5.11
CA LYS A 267 7.29 -6.80 3.94
C LYS A 267 8.38 -7.84 3.73
N PHE A 268 7.97 -9.07 3.46
CA PHE A 268 8.79 -10.03 2.74
C PHE A 268 8.22 -10.20 1.34
N GLU A 269 9.08 -10.03 0.34
CA GLU A 269 8.71 -10.08 -1.07
C GLU A 269 9.58 -11.12 -1.77
N LYS A 270 8.95 -11.97 -2.56
CA LYS A 270 9.63 -12.95 -3.40
C LYS A 270 9.03 -12.91 -4.78
N GLN A 271 9.87 -12.61 -5.77
CA GLN A 271 9.53 -12.76 -7.17
C GLN A 271 10.18 -14.04 -7.71
N GLN A 272 9.38 -14.87 -8.36
CA GLN A 272 9.85 -16.02 -9.11
C GLN A 272 9.41 -15.84 -10.56
N SER A 273 10.34 -16.03 -11.49
CA SER A 273 10.04 -15.99 -12.92
C SER A 273 10.50 -17.30 -13.55
N ASN A 274 9.60 -17.94 -14.30
CA ASN A 274 9.94 -19.06 -15.16
C ASN A 274 9.36 -18.79 -16.56
N GLY A 275 10.17 -18.15 -17.41
CA GLY A 275 9.75 -17.70 -18.73
C GLY A 275 8.69 -16.59 -18.67
N THR A 276 7.51 -16.83 -19.25
CA THR A 276 6.40 -15.86 -19.30
C THR A 276 5.53 -15.85 -18.04
N LYS A 277 5.75 -16.79 -17.12
CA LYS A 277 5.01 -16.92 -15.87
C LYS A 277 5.80 -16.29 -14.73
N GLU A 278 5.30 -15.17 -14.24
CA GLU A 278 5.81 -14.48 -13.06
C GLU A 278 4.89 -14.74 -11.89
N LEU A 279 5.47 -15.12 -10.75
CA LEU A 279 4.80 -15.23 -9.48
C LEU A 279 5.40 -14.21 -8.52
N PHE A 280 4.55 -13.33 -8.02
CA PHE A 280 4.88 -12.39 -6.97
C PHE A 280 4.19 -12.82 -5.68
N VAL A 281 4.99 -13.08 -4.65
CA VAL A 281 4.50 -13.43 -3.32
C VAL A 281 4.91 -12.32 -2.36
N VAL A 282 3.94 -11.77 -1.64
CA VAL A 282 4.17 -10.75 -0.62
C VAL A 282 3.51 -11.16 0.70
N SER A 283 4.25 -10.99 1.78
CA SER A 283 3.83 -11.27 3.15
C SER A 283 4.08 -10.04 4.02
N GLN A 284 3.06 -9.60 4.76
CA GLN A 284 3.05 -8.29 5.39
C GLN A 284 2.62 -8.33 6.86
N SER A 285 3.34 -7.59 7.70
CA SER A 285 2.87 -7.18 9.03
C SER A 285 2.58 -5.70 8.97
N ILE A 286 1.33 -5.33 9.23
CA ILE A 286 0.85 -3.95 9.14
C ILE A 286 0.33 -3.53 10.53
N ASN A 287 0.74 -2.36 11.01
CA ASN A 287 0.14 -1.72 12.17
C ASN A 287 -0.18 -0.25 11.89
N SER A 288 -1.44 0.12 12.09
CA SER A 288 -1.94 1.47 11.90
C SER A 288 -2.37 2.09 13.23
N ILE A 289 -2.02 3.35 13.45
CA ILE A 289 -2.47 4.16 14.58
C ILE A 289 -2.94 5.53 14.11
N SER A 290 -4.02 6.02 14.73
CA SER A 290 -4.52 7.38 14.54
C SER A 290 -4.06 8.28 15.69
N VAL A 291 -3.68 9.50 15.36
CA VAL A 291 -3.18 10.51 16.30
C VAL A 291 -4.07 11.75 16.20
N ASP A 292 -4.74 12.08 17.29
CA ASP A 292 -5.44 13.36 17.46
C ASP A 292 -4.39 14.46 17.73
N ILE A 293 -4.46 15.58 16.99
CA ILE A 293 -3.54 16.70 17.13
C ILE A 293 -4.18 17.74 18.09
N PRO A 294 -3.52 18.05 19.24
CA PRO A 294 -4.05 18.95 20.27
C PRO A 294 -3.78 20.44 19.99
#